data_AF-A0A7D5MX54-F1
#
_entry.id   AF-A0A7D5MX54-F1
#
_cell.length_a   1.000
_cell.length_b   1.000
_cell.length_c   1.000
_cell.angle_alpha   90.00
_cell.angle_beta   90.00
_cell.angle_gamma   90.00
#
_symmetry.space_group_name_H-M   'P 1'
#
loop_
_entity.id
_entity.type
_entity.pdbx_description
1 polymer ?
#
loop_
_entity_poly.entity_id
_entity_poly.type
_entity_poly.pdbx_seq_one_letter_code
_entity_poly.pdbx_strand_id
1 'polypeptide(L)'
;MEGLAPDTLSLIARICLVIIFPFSALDKIFNWTDALAQANSGILPGGPVLLVLAMSLEIVAPVCIVADWQAGWAALLLAAYCVVTALLYHQFWAYPRFWRPESGGYPHVWDFLKNFGLVGGLLLVVLASGVLGSAG
;
A
#
# COMPACT_ATOMS: atom_id res chain seq x y z
N MET A 1 -10.62 -22.34 25.66
CA MET A 1 -10.00 -21.72 24.47
C MET A 1 -9.42 -20.40 24.93
N GLU A 2 -8.16 -20.40 25.37
CA GLU A 2 -7.44 -19.14 25.62
C GLU A 2 -7.35 -18.40 24.28
N GLY A 3 -8.27 -17.45 24.07
CA GLY A 3 -8.23 -16.58 22.91
C GLY A 3 -6.94 -15.76 22.94
N LEU A 4 -6.41 -15.41 21.76
CA LEU A 4 -5.28 -14.49 21.65
C LEU A 4 -5.59 -13.23 22.47
N ALA A 5 -4.66 -12.82 23.33
CA ALA A 5 -4.78 -11.55 24.04
C ALA A 5 -5.04 -10.42 23.01
N PRO A 6 -5.91 -9.44 23.30
CA PRO A 6 -6.28 -8.38 22.35
C PRO A 6 -5.06 -7.68 21.72
N ASP A 7 -4.01 -7.47 22.49
CA ASP A 7 -2.76 -6.85 22.05
C ASP A 7 -2.01 -7.70 21.02
N THR A 8 -1.94 -9.01 21.26
CA THR A 8 -1.33 -9.98 20.33
C THR A 8 -2.10 -10.02 19.01
N LEU A 9 -3.44 -10.00 19.06
CA LEU A 9 -4.27 -9.97 17.87
C LEU A 9 -4.10 -8.65 17.09
N SER A 10 -4.01 -7.52 17.79
CA SER A 10 -3.71 -6.21 17.18
C SER A 10 -2.37 -6.21 16.45
N LEU A 11 -1.33 -6.76 17.08
CA LEU A 11 -0.01 -6.87 16.46
C LEU A 11 -0.03 -7.74 15.19
N ILE A 12 -0.66 -8.91 15.26
CA ILE A 12 -0.81 -9.80 14.10
C ILE A 12 -1.57 -9.10 12.97
N ALA A 13 -2.66 -8.40 13.27
CA ALA A 13 -3.44 -7.67 12.29
C ALA A 13 -2.60 -6.59 11.58
N ARG A 14 -1.80 -5.82 12.33
CA ARG A 14 -0.90 -4.80 11.77
C ARG A 14 0.17 -5.42 10.88
N ILE A 15 0.81 -6.51 11.33
CA ILE A 15 1.82 -7.22 10.54
C ILE A 15 1.19 -7.71 9.22
N CYS A 16 0.06 -8.41 9.28
CA CYS A 16 -0.64 -8.89 8.10
C CYS A 16 -1.04 -7.77 7.14
N LEU A 17 -1.42 -6.60 7.67
CA LEU A 17 -1.80 -5.45 6.87
C LEU A 17 -0.61 -4.86 6.08
N VAL A 18 0.58 -4.81 6.70
CA VAL A 18 1.74 -4.10 6.12
C VAL A 18 2.80 -5.01 5.49
N ILE A 19 2.67 -6.34 5.63
CA ILE A 19 3.69 -7.29 5.17
C ILE A 19 3.99 -7.20 3.67
N ILE A 20 3.03 -6.77 2.86
CA ILE A 20 3.20 -6.66 1.40
C ILE A 20 4.22 -5.57 1.01
N PHE A 21 4.35 -4.51 1.80
CA PHE A 21 5.17 -3.34 1.43
C PHE A 21 6.68 -3.62 1.45
N PRO A 22 7.26 -4.30 2.45
CA PRO A 22 8.67 -4.68 2.39
C PRO A 22 9.03 -5.55 1.17
N PHE A 23 8.18 -6.50 0.80
CA PHE A 23 8.39 -7.31 -0.42
C PHE A 23 8.25 -6.47 -1.69
N SER A 24 7.28 -5.55 -1.72
CA SER A 24 7.11 -4.57 -2.81
C SER A 24 8.33 -3.66 -2.98
N ALA A 25 8.98 -3.25 -1.89
CA ALA A 25 10.20 -2.45 -1.93
C ALA A 25 11.40 -3.26 -2.39
N LEU A 26 11.55 -4.51 -1.91
CA LEU A 26 12.61 -5.42 -2.35
C LEU A 26 12.51 -5.71 -3.85
N ASP A 27 11.31 -5.94 -4.36
CA ASP A 27 11.08 -6.13 -5.80
C ASP A 27 11.56 -4.93 -6.62
N LYS A 28 11.28 -3.69 -6.16
CA LYS A 28 11.77 -2.47 -6.82
C LYS A 28 13.30 -2.30 -6.76
N ILE A 29 13.95 -2.82 -5.73
CA ILE A 29 15.42 -2.80 -5.62
C ILE A 29 16.05 -3.77 -6.62
N PHE A 30 15.51 -4.99 -6.75
CA PHE A 30 16.02 -6.00 -7.67
C PHE A 30 15.63 -5.74 -9.13
N ASN A 31 14.42 -5.24 -9.37
CA ASN A 31 13.84 -4.98 -10.69
C ASN A 31 13.75 -3.47 -10.97
N TRP A 32 14.84 -2.74 -10.68
CA TRP A 32 14.88 -1.28 -10.79
C TRP A 32 14.46 -0.76 -12.17
N THR A 33 14.90 -1.40 -13.25
CA THR A 33 14.60 -0.96 -14.62
C THR A 33 13.10 -1.01 -14.91
N ASP A 34 12.42 -2.07 -14.48
CA ASP A 34 10.99 -2.24 -14.68
C ASP A 34 10.20 -1.28 -13.80
N ALA A 35 10.62 -1.11 -12.55
CA ALA A 35 10.02 -0.15 -11.63
C ALA A 35 10.18 1.30 -12.12
N LEU A 36 11.31 1.63 -12.73
CA LEU A 36 11.55 2.94 -13.35
C LEU A 36 10.68 3.13 -14.60
N ALA A 37 10.55 2.10 -15.44
CA ALA A 37 9.67 2.14 -16.60
C ALA A 37 8.20 2.35 -16.19
N GLN A 38 7.75 1.67 -15.12
CA GLN A 38 6.43 1.88 -14.54
C GLN A 38 6.27 3.29 -13.97
N ALA A 39 7.23 3.79 -13.20
CA ALA A 39 7.17 5.15 -12.65
C ALA A 39 7.08 6.23 -13.76
N ASN A 40 7.76 6.00 -14.88
CA ASN A 40 7.71 6.89 -16.05
C ASN A 40 6.47 6.72 -16.93
N SER A 41 5.68 5.64 -16.77
CA SER A 41 4.42 5.47 -17.49
C SER A 41 3.27 6.27 -16.89
N GLY A 42 3.44 6.78 -15.66
CA GLY A 42 2.50 7.66 -15.01
C GLY A 42 2.58 9.11 -15.52
N ILE A 43 1.62 9.93 -15.10
CA ILE A 43 1.57 11.36 -15.42
C ILE A 43 2.49 12.21 -14.52
N LEU A 44 3.12 11.62 -13.50
CA LEU A 44 3.89 12.33 -12.50
C LEU A 44 5.34 12.56 -12.99
N PRO A 45 5.86 13.79 -12.92
CA PRO A 45 7.24 14.07 -13.32
C PRO A 45 8.24 13.52 -12.28
N GLY A 46 9.41 13.07 -12.75
CA GLY A 46 10.51 12.66 -11.87
C GLY A 46 10.43 11.21 -11.37
N GLY A 47 10.19 10.25 -12.28
CA GLY A 47 10.11 8.81 -12.00
C GLY A 47 11.16 8.28 -10.99
N PRO A 48 12.47 8.57 -11.13
CA PRO A 48 13.47 8.09 -10.17
C PRO A 48 13.24 8.60 -8.74
N VAL A 49 12.85 9.87 -8.58
CA VAL A 49 12.62 10.49 -7.26
C VAL A 49 11.37 9.90 -6.61
N LEU A 50 10.29 9.75 -7.39
CA LEU A 50 9.05 9.13 -6.91
C LEU A 50 9.27 7.68 -6.50
N LEU A 51 10.10 6.95 -7.25
CA LEU A 51 10.43 5.57 -6.94
C LEU A 51 11.18 5.45 -5.60
N VAL A 52 12.19 6.30 -5.38
CA VAL A 52 12.94 6.34 -4.10
C VAL A 52 12.02 6.72 -2.93
N LEU A 53 11.14 7.70 -3.12
CA LEU A 53 10.17 8.10 -2.09
C LEU A 53 9.19 6.97 -1.78
N ALA A 54 8.68 6.29 -2.81
CA ALA A 54 7.78 5.14 -2.66
C ALA A 54 8.46 4.01 -1.86
N MET A 55 9.67 3.61 -2.24
CA MET A 55 10.41 2.57 -1.50
C MET A 55 10.69 2.99 -0.05
N SER A 56 11.07 4.25 0.17
CA SER A 56 11.33 4.77 1.52
C SER A 56 10.08 4.64 2.39
N LEU A 57 8.90 4.98 1.83
CA LEU A 57 7.63 4.84 2.51
C LEU A 57 7.26 3.37 2.76
N GLU A 58 7.46 2.51 1.76
CA GLU A 58 7.21 1.06 1.84
C GLU A 58 8.10 0.34 2.85
N ILE A 59 9.24 0.92 3.26
CA ILE A 59 10.13 0.36 4.28
C ILE A 59 9.83 0.98 5.66
N VAL A 60 9.71 2.31 5.74
CA VAL A 60 9.58 3.01 7.02
C VAL A 60 8.18 2.89 7.60
N ALA A 61 7.12 3.05 6.79
CA ALA A 61 5.75 3.06 7.30
C ALA A 61 5.32 1.72 7.93
N PRO A 62 5.64 0.54 7.36
CA PRO A 62 5.36 -0.75 8.00
C PRO A 62 6.00 -0.89 9.38
N VAL A 63 7.25 -0.45 9.52
CA VAL A 63 7.98 -0.50 10.80
C VAL A 63 7.29 0.40 11.83
N CYS A 64 6.94 1.63 11.46
CA CYS A 64 6.18 2.55 12.31
C CYS A 64 4.82 1.99 12.74
N ILE A 65 4.07 1.36 11.82
CA ILE A 65 2.75 0.79 12.10
C ILE A 65 2.85 -0.40 13.06
N VAL A 66 3.81 -1.31 12.83
CA VAL A 66 4.01 -2.51 13.67
C VAL A 66 4.55 -2.15 15.05
N ALA A 67 5.45 -1.16 15.14
CA ALA A 67 5.99 -0.68 16.41
C ALA A 67 5.06 0.27 17.17
N ASP A 68 3.87 0.55 16.62
CA ASP A 68 2.92 1.54 17.14
C ASP A 68 3.48 2.97 17.31
N TRP A 69 4.57 3.28 16.59
CA TRP A 69 5.24 4.57 16.68
C TRP A 69 4.77 5.49 15.56
N GLN A 70 3.98 6.51 15.90
CA GLN A 70 3.33 7.40 14.92
C GLN A 70 2.50 6.63 13.86
N ALA A 71 1.90 5.51 14.28
CA ALA A 71 1.21 4.58 13.39
C ALA A 71 0.09 5.24 12.56
N GLY A 72 -0.60 6.25 13.12
CA GLY A 72 -1.63 6.99 12.40
C GLY A 72 -1.09 7.75 11.18
N TRP A 73 -0.05 8.56 11.36
CA TRP A 73 0.55 9.30 10.25
C TRP A 73 1.19 8.37 9.22
N ALA A 74 1.88 7.32 9.68
CA ALA A 74 2.46 6.32 8.80
C ALA A 74 1.39 5.61 7.96
N ALA A 75 0.27 5.20 8.58
CA ALA A 75 -0.85 4.57 7.89
C ALA A 75 -1.54 5.52 6.91
N LEU A 76 -1.67 6.81 7.25
CA LEU A 76 -2.26 7.82 6.36
C LEU A 76 -1.42 8.03 5.11
N LEU A 77 -0.10 8.18 5.26
CA LEU A 77 0.81 8.33 4.12
C LEU A 77 0.82 7.06 3.25
N LEU A 78 0.85 5.88 3.88
CA LEU A 78 0.83 4.61 3.16
C LEU A 78 -0.51 4.36 2.43
N ALA A 79 -1.63 4.81 3.02
CA ALA A 79 -2.93 4.77 2.37
C ALA A 79 -2.98 5.70 1.16
N ALA A 80 -2.47 6.93 1.29
CA ALA A 80 -2.38 7.86 0.16
C ALA A 80 -1.52 7.27 -0.98
N TYR A 81 -0.40 6.64 -0.63
CA TYR A 81 0.43 5.91 -1.60
C TYR A 81 -0.35 4.80 -2.31
N CYS A 82 -1.06 3.93 -1.60
CA CYS A 82 -1.88 2.89 -2.22
C CYS A 82 -2.95 3.45 -3.18
N VAL A 83 -3.61 4.56 -2.80
CA VAL A 83 -4.59 5.24 -3.68
C VAL A 83 -3.92 5.73 -4.96
N VAL A 84 -2.80 6.45 -4.83
CA VAL A 84 -2.05 6.97 -5.99
C VAL A 84 -1.59 5.82 -6.89
N THR A 85 -1.03 4.76 -6.31
CA THR A 85 -0.53 3.61 -7.05
C THR A 85 -1.65 2.89 -7.81
N ALA A 86 -2.79 2.66 -7.15
CA ALA A 86 -3.96 2.04 -7.78
C ALA A 86 -4.49 2.88 -8.96
N LEU A 87 -4.66 4.20 -8.74
CA LEU A 87 -5.26 5.10 -9.73
C LEU A 87 -4.34 5.41 -10.93
N LEU A 88 -3.02 5.39 -10.74
CA LEU A 88 -2.07 5.72 -11.80
C LEU A 88 -1.52 4.48 -12.53
N TYR A 89 -1.28 3.38 -11.83
CA TYR A 89 -0.56 2.22 -12.39
C TYR A 89 -1.43 0.97 -12.55
N HIS A 90 -2.61 0.93 -11.94
CA HIS A 90 -3.55 -0.20 -12.05
C HIS A 90 -4.90 0.22 -12.64
N GLN A 91 -4.86 1.04 -13.68
CA GLN A 91 -6.03 1.53 -14.42
C GLN A 91 -6.68 0.42 -15.26
N PHE A 92 -7.24 -0.60 -14.60
CA PHE A 92 -7.82 -1.77 -15.27
C PHE A 92 -8.93 -1.39 -16.27
N TRP A 93 -9.62 -0.27 -16.05
CA TRP A 93 -10.67 0.24 -16.95
C TRP A 93 -10.13 0.73 -18.30
N ALA A 94 -8.83 0.99 -18.43
CA ALA A 94 -8.21 1.36 -19.71
C ALA A 94 -8.05 0.14 -20.65
N TYR A 95 -8.22 -1.09 -20.14
CA TYR A 95 -8.01 -2.31 -20.91
C TYR A 95 -9.34 -2.89 -21.43
N PRO A 96 -9.45 -3.20 -22.73
CA PRO A 96 -10.60 -3.90 -23.26
C PRO A 96 -10.76 -5.30 -22.62
N ARG A 97 -12.00 -5.69 -22.30
CA ARG A 97 -12.32 -7.02 -21.75
C ARG A 97 -11.51 -7.35 -20.48
N PHE A 98 -11.24 -6.36 -19.62
CA PHE A 98 -10.42 -6.52 -18.41
C PHE A 98 -10.85 -7.66 -17.47
N TRP A 99 -12.12 -8.09 -17.51
CA TRP A 99 -12.63 -9.18 -16.69
C TRP A 99 -12.31 -10.59 -17.23
N ARG A 100 -11.74 -10.70 -18.44
CA ARG A 100 -11.33 -11.99 -19.01
C ARG A 100 -9.92 -12.35 -18.54
N PRO A 101 -9.67 -13.59 -18.07
CA PRO A 101 -8.35 -14.02 -17.62
C PRO A 101 -7.23 -13.83 -18.67
N GLU A 102 -7.57 -13.89 -19.96
CA GLU A 102 -6.62 -13.74 -21.06
C GLU A 102 -6.34 -12.26 -21.42
N SER A 103 -7.06 -11.31 -20.82
CA SER A 103 -6.84 -9.87 -21.05
C SER A 103 -5.68 -9.36 -20.21
N GLY A 104 -4.85 -8.49 -20.81
CA GLY A 104 -3.81 -7.78 -20.08
C GLY A 104 -4.34 -6.92 -18.92
N GLY A 105 -5.64 -6.58 -18.91
CA GLY A 105 -6.27 -5.84 -17.81
C GLY A 105 -6.59 -6.66 -16.56
N TYR A 106 -6.66 -7.99 -16.66
CA TYR A 106 -7.11 -8.85 -15.57
C TYR A 106 -6.23 -8.79 -14.31
N PRO A 107 -4.89 -8.80 -14.40
CA PRO A 107 -4.03 -8.59 -13.23
C PRO A 107 -4.26 -7.23 -12.56
N HIS A 108 -4.43 -6.16 -13.35
CA HIS A 108 -4.63 -4.81 -12.83
C HIS A 108 -5.93 -4.65 -12.03
N VAL A 109 -6.98 -5.43 -12.33
CA VAL A 109 -8.22 -5.44 -11.52
C VAL A 109 -7.90 -5.86 -10.09
N TRP A 110 -7.17 -6.96 -9.95
CA TRP A 110 -6.84 -7.51 -8.64
C TRP A 110 -5.89 -6.61 -7.86
N ASP A 111 -4.88 -6.06 -8.53
CA ASP A 111 -3.93 -5.16 -7.87
C ASP A 111 -4.59 -3.85 -7.44
N PHE A 112 -5.51 -3.31 -8.24
CA PHE A 112 -6.33 -2.17 -7.85
C PHE A 112 -7.17 -2.49 -6.60
N LEU A 113 -7.90 -3.60 -6.60
CA LEU A 113 -8.77 -3.99 -5.49
C LEU A 113 -7.98 -4.30 -4.21
N LYS A 114 -6.82 -4.96 -4.33
CA LYS A 114 -5.91 -5.18 -3.19
C LYS A 114 -5.45 -3.87 -2.59
N ASN A 115 -5.04 -2.91 -3.41
CA ASN A 115 -4.64 -1.58 -2.92
C ASN A 115 -5.79 -0.88 -2.19
N PHE A 116 -7.01 -0.91 -2.71
CA PHE A 116 -8.18 -0.35 -2.01
C PHE A 116 -8.53 -1.10 -0.71
N GLY A 117 -8.35 -2.42 -0.68
CA GLY A 117 -8.46 -3.21 0.55
C GLY A 117 -7.43 -2.78 1.61
N LEU A 118 -6.17 -2.57 1.20
CA LEU A 118 -5.10 -2.05 2.07
C LEU A 118 -5.44 -0.66 2.58
N VAL A 119 -5.94 0.24 1.73
CA VAL A 119 -6.40 1.58 2.12
C VAL A 119 -7.44 1.49 3.23
N GLY A 120 -8.44 0.61 3.08
CA GLY A 120 -9.45 0.39 4.11
C GLY A 120 -8.84 -0.03 5.46
N GLY A 121 -7.95 -1.02 5.44
CA GLY A 121 -7.25 -1.47 6.66
C GLY A 121 -6.36 -0.39 7.29
N LEU A 122 -5.65 0.38 6.46
CA LEU A 122 -4.79 1.48 6.92
C LEU A 122 -5.62 2.62 7.52
N LEU A 123 -6.77 2.96 6.95
CA LEU A 123 -7.69 3.94 7.53
C LEU A 123 -8.24 3.48 8.89
N LEU A 124 -8.46 2.19 9.11
CA LEU A 124 -8.82 1.66 10.43
C LEU A 124 -7.68 1.87 11.45
N VAL A 125 -6.41 1.74 11.03
CA VAL A 125 -5.24 2.07 11.89
C VAL A 125 -5.19 3.57 12.19
N VAL A 126 -5.47 4.42 11.19
CA VAL A 126 -5.56 5.88 11.39
C VAL A 126 -6.61 6.22 12.46
N LEU A 127 -7.81 5.64 12.36
CA LEU A 127 -8.88 5.87 13.32
C LEU A 127 -8.50 5.35 14.72
N ALA A 128 -7.94 4.15 14.81
CA ALA A 128 -7.53 3.56 16.08
C ALA A 128 -6.40 4.34 16.78
N SER A 129 -5.53 5.00 16.01
CA SER A 129 -4.42 5.80 16.55
C SER A 129 -4.83 7.15 17.14
N GLY A 130 -6.05 7.63 16.85
CA GLY A 130 -6.52 8.94 17.28
C GLY A 130 -5.84 10.15 16.61
N VAL A 131 -5.03 9.93 15.57
CA VAL A 131 -4.21 10.98 14.93
C VAL A 131 -5.03 12.09 14.29
N LEU A 132 -6.26 11.79 13.84
CA LEU A 132 -7.18 12.76 13.24
C LEU A 132 -7.97 13.56 14.30
N GLY A 133 -7.64 13.40 15.59
CA GLY A 133 -8.41 13.91 16.71
C GLY A 133 -9.65 13.05 16.96
N SER A 134 -9.99 12.87 18.24
CA SER A 134 -11.31 12.36 18.61
C SER A 134 -12.36 13.30 18.05
N ALA A 135 -13.07 12.89 17.01
CA ALA A 135 -14.34 13.52 16.70
C ALA A 135 -15.32 13.13 17.83
N GLY A 136 -15.30 13.89 18.93
CA GLY A 136 -16.31 13.90 20.00
C GLY A 136 -16.43 12.64 20.84
#